data_AF-A0A7G9QRA4-F1
#
_entry.id   AF-A0A7G9QRA4-F1
#
_cell.length_a   1.000
_cell.length_b   1.000
_cell.length_c   1.000
_cell.angle_alpha   90.00
_cell.angle_beta   90.00
_cell.angle_gamma   90.00
#
_symmetry.space_group_name_H-M   'P 1'
#
loop_
_entity.id
_entity.type
_entity.pdbx_description
1 polymer ?
#
loop_
_entity_poly.entity_id
_entity_poly.type
_entity_poly.pdbx_seq_one_letter_code
_entity_poly.pdbx_strand_id
1 'polypeptide(L)'
;MRHTIAILALAFAGSAFAQDDRTHHPAHEIVFTSASQLLAWCEEEARAHYAGKSVTTYQWTGRHFESGNTLHAEGKLRADGNDVPVTCLASKGARERHAIIKIG
;
A
#
# COMPACT_ATOMS: atom_id res chain seq x y z
N MET A 1 -48.21 27.33 46.27
CA MET A 1 -48.26 25.91 45.84
C MET A 1 -47.03 25.63 45.00
N ARG A 2 -46.34 24.52 45.29
CA ARG A 2 -44.96 24.19 44.91
C ARG A 2 -44.80 23.95 43.41
N HIS A 3 -43.91 24.69 42.75
CA HIS A 3 -43.38 24.33 41.44
C HIS A 3 -42.16 23.44 41.63
N THR A 4 -42.34 22.14 41.45
CA THR A 4 -41.26 21.15 41.36
C THR A 4 -40.56 21.31 40.02
N ILE A 5 -39.38 21.92 40.03
CA ILE A 5 -38.45 21.94 38.90
C ILE A 5 -37.72 20.59 38.92
N ALA A 6 -38.01 19.74 37.94
CA ALA A 6 -37.24 18.53 37.68
C ALA A 6 -36.05 18.90 36.78
N ILE A 7 -34.85 18.99 37.36
CA ILE A 7 -33.60 19.18 36.61
C ILE A 7 -33.19 17.80 36.10
N LEU A 8 -33.35 17.58 34.80
CA LEU A 8 -32.87 16.40 34.09
C LEU A 8 -31.35 16.55 33.86
N ALA A 9 -30.53 15.94 34.72
CA ALA A 9 -29.09 15.90 34.52
C ALA A 9 -28.74 14.84 33.46
N LEU A 10 -28.67 15.25 32.20
CA LEU A 10 -28.09 14.45 31.11
C LEU A 10 -26.57 14.41 31.28
N ALA A 11 -26.06 13.39 31.96
CA ALA A 11 -24.64 13.07 31.94
C ALA A 11 -24.30 12.39 30.61
N PHE A 12 -23.99 13.17 29.59
CA PHE A 12 -23.26 12.66 28.43
C PHE A 12 -21.80 12.42 28.86
N ALA A 13 -21.51 11.22 29.36
CA ALA A 13 -20.15 10.71 29.43
C ALA A 13 -19.67 10.40 28.01
N GLY A 14 -19.39 11.43 27.23
CA GLY A 14 -18.63 11.31 26.00
C GLY A 14 -17.19 11.02 26.34
N SER A 15 -16.81 9.74 26.39
CA SER A 15 -15.40 9.35 26.36
C SER A 15 -14.85 9.70 24.97
N ALA A 16 -14.41 10.94 24.82
CA ALA A 16 -13.58 11.38 23.72
C ALA A 16 -12.20 10.73 23.88
N PHE A 17 -12.05 9.48 23.44
CA PHE A 17 -10.74 8.93 23.14
C PHE A 17 -10.30 9.53 21.80
N ALA A 18 -9.88 10.79 21.83
CA ALA A 18 -9.00 11.34 20.82
C ALA A 18 -7.61 10.73 21.06
N GLN A 19 -7.45 9.46 20.70
CA GLN A 19 -6.13 8.85 20.62
C GLN A 19 -5.52 9.33 19.31
N ASP A 20 -4.89 10.51 19.38
CA ASP A 20 -3.95 11.01 18.38
C ASP A 20 -2.73 10.08 18.40
N ASP A 21 -2.88 8.89 17.83
CA ASP A 21 -1.80 7.96 17.58
C ASP A 21 -1.03 8.42 16.33
N ARG A 22 -0.44 9.61 16.42
CA ARG A 22 0.69 10.00 15.58
C ARG A 22 1.98 9.36 16.13
N THR A 23 1.96 8.06 16.34
CA THR A 23 3.19 7.30 16.18
C THR A 23 3.52 7.37 14.69
N HIS A 24 4.37 8.33 14.33
CA HIS A 24 5.12 8.31 13.08
C HIS A 24 6.01 7.06 13.12
N HIS A 25 5.40 5.91 12.83
CA HIS A 25 6.12 4.69 12.50
C HIS A 25 7.03 5.07 11.33
N PRO A 26 8.36 4.96 11.44
CA PRO A 26 9.19 5.05 10.25
C PRO A 26 8.61 4.03 9.28
N ALA A 27 8.17 4.49 8.10
CA ALA A 27 7.65 3.61 7.07
C ALA A 27 8.61 2.43 6.96
N HIS A 28 8.14 1.23 7.29
CA HIS A 28 8.98 0.03 7.33
C HIS A 28 9.42 -0.26 5.90
N GLU A 29 10.59 0.27 5.55
CA GLU A 29 11.16 0.11 4.22
C GLU A 29 11.36 -1.38 3.94
N ILE A 30 10.85 -1.82 2.80
CA ILE A 30 10.91 -3.23 2.43
C ILE A 30 12.37 -3.61 2.16
N VAL A 31 12.83 -4.70 2.77
CA VAL A 31 14.06 -5.39 2.39
C VAL A 31 13.67 -6.66 1.64
N PHE A 32 14.06 -6.76 0.38
CA PHE A 32 13.67 -7.89 -0.46
C PHE A 32 14.48 -9.13 -0.15
N THR A 33 13.82 -10.18 0.31
CA THR A 33 14.44 -11.46 0.62
C THR A 33 14.08 -12.56 -0.38
N SER A 34 13.00 -12.38 -1.15
CA SER A 34 12.51 -13.31 -2.17
C SER A 34 11.94 -12.59 -3.38
N ALA A 35 11.89 -13.28 -4.53
CA ALA A 35 11.26 -12.74 -5.73
C ALA A 35 9.73 -12.63 -5.61
N SER A 36 9.08 -13.44 -4.76
CA SER A 36 7.64 -13.32 -4.48
C SER A 36 7.30 -12.02 -3.76
N GLN A 37 8.15 -11.58 -2.82
CA GLN A 37 8.02 -10.30 -2.15
C GLN A 37 8.20 -9.14 -3.13
N LEU A 38 9.17 -9.26 -4.05
CA LEU A 38 9.35 -8.28 -5.13
C LEU A 38 8.11 -8.22 -6.04
N LEU A 39 7.46 -9.35 -6.33
CA LEU A 39 6.26 -9.37 -7.17
C LEU A 39 5.09 -8.59 -6.57
N ALA A 40 4.85 -8.76 -5.27
CA ALA A 40 3.80 -8.03 -4.56
C ALA A 40 4.07 -6.52 -4.60
N TRP A 41 5.30 -6.12 -4.26
CA TRP A 41 5.72 -4.72 -4.34
C TRP A 41 5.59 -4.15 -5.77
N CYS A 42 5.96 -4.93 -6.78
CA CYS A 42 5.86 -4.54 -8.19
C CYS A 42 4.42 -4.24 -8.61
N GLU A 43 3.46 -5.04 -8.14
CA GLU A 43 2.03 -4.78 -8.36
C GLU A 43 1.57 -3.48 -7.68
N GLU A 44 1.94 -3.30 -6.41
CA GLU A 44 1.56 -2.12 -5.61
C GLU A 44 2.06 -0.82 -6.24
N GLU A 45 3.33 -0.77 -6.63
CA GLU A 45 3.93 0.40 -7.28
C GLU A 45 3.29 0.70 -8.64
N ALA A 46 2.99 -0.33 -9.44
CA ALA A 46 2.31 -0.14 -10.71
C ALA A 46 0.90 0.42 -10.52
N ARG A 47 0.16 -0.05 -9.51
CA ARG A 47 -1.16 0.49 -9.16
C ARG A 47 -1.06 1.92 -8.66
N ALA A 48 -0.09 2.23 -7.80
CA ALA A 48 0.15 3.56 -7.28
C ALA A 48 0.49 4.57 -8.41
N HIS A 49 1.32 4.16 -9.37
CA HIS A 49 1.67 4.94 -10.54
C HIS A 49 0.42 5.39 -11.33
N TYR A 50 -0.52 4.47 -11.59
CA TYR A 50 -1.75 4.78 -12.32
C TYR A 50 -2.80 5.47 -11.46
N ALA A 51 -2.86 5.20 -10.16
CA ALA A 51 -3.68 5.95 -9.21
C ALA A 51 -3.29 7.44 -9.21
N GLY A 52 -1.98 7.75 -9.22
CA GLY A 52 -1.49 9.12 -9.36
C GLY A 52 -1.87 9.81 -10.66
N LYS A 53 -2.27 9.04 -11.69
CA LYS A 53 -2.78 9.53 -12.98
C LYS A 53 -4.31 9.51 -13.07
N SER A 54 -5.02 9.18 -11.99
CA SER A 54 -6.47 8.96 -11.97
C SER A 54 -6.95 7.91 -12.98
N VAL A 55 -6.12 6.93 -13.30
CA VAL A 55 -6.46 5.81 -14.16
C VAL A 55 -6.87 4.63 -13.30
N THR A 56 -8.06 4.09 -13.54
CA THR A 56 -8.53 2.88 -12.87
C THR A 56 -7.72 1.67 -13.37
N THR A 57 -7.16 0.93 -12.43
CA THR A 57 -6.48 -0.34 -12.70
C THR A 57 -7.32 -1.50 -12.21
N TYR A 58 -7.26 -2.61 -12.93
CA TYR A 58 -7.93 -3.85 -12.59
C TYR A 58 -7.06 -5.00 -13.08
N GLN A 59 -7.26 -6.21 -12.53
CA GLN A 59 -6.60 -7.44 -12.97
C GLN A 59 -5.06 -7.34 -13.05
N TRP A 60 -4.39 -7.95 -12.08
CA TRP A 60 -2.95 -8.17 -12.14
C TRP A 60 -2.67 -9.62 -12.50
N THR A 61 -1.69 -9.84 -13.36
CA THR A 61 -1.09 -11.16 -13.57
C THR A 61 0.42 -10.99 -13.54
N GLY A 62 1.12 -11.91 -12.88
CA GLY A 62 2.57 -11.80 -12.79
C GLY A 62 3.23 -13.11 -12.43
N ARG A 63 4.54 -13.14 -12.65
CA ARG A 63 5.43 -14.24 -12.29
C ARG A 63 6.69 -13.65 -11.68
N HIS A 64 7.37 -14.48 -10.92
CA HIS A 64 8.64 -14.12 -10.32
C HIS A 64 9.64 -15.25 -10.46
N PHE A 65 10.92 -14.90 -10.51
CA PHE A 65 12.01 -15.86 -10.49
C PHE A 65 13.27 -15.25 -9.89
N GLU A 66 14.23 -16.10 -9.55
CA GLU A 66 15.52 -15.70 -8.99
C GLU A 66 16.62 -16.13 -9.95
N SER A 67 17.59 -15.24 -10.20
CA SER A 67 18.76 -15.51 -11.02
C SER A 67 20.00 -14.99 -10.31
N GLY A 68 20.79 -15.90 -9.74
CA GLY A 68 21.91 -15.54 -8.87
C GLY A 68 21.43 -14.74 -7.66
N ASN A 69 21.98 -13.54 -7.48
CA ASN A 69 21.57 -12.61 -6.42
C ASN A 69 20.45 -11.63 -6.84
N THR A 70 19.92 -11.77 -8.05
CA THR A 70 18.92 -10.87 -8.60
C THR A 70 17.54 -11.51 -8.51
N LEU A 71 16.60 -10.74 -7.97
CA LEU A 71 15.18 -11.03 -7.89
C LEU A 71 14.50 -10.38 -9.10
N HIS A 72 13.68 -11.16 -9.80
CA HIS A 72 12.93 -10.71 -10.96
C HIS A 72 11.43 -10.85 -10.70
N ALA A 73 10.69 -9.81 -11.04
CA ALA A 73 9.24 -9.83 -11.11
C ALA A 73 8.77 -9.24 -12.44
N GLU A 74 7.89 -9.95 -13.11
CA GLU A 74 7.34 -9.55 -14.41
C GLU A 74 5.84 -9.76 -14.39
N GLY A 75 5.08 -8.78 -14.88
CA GLY A 75 3.64 -8.86 -14.89
C GLY A 75 2.98 -7.97 -15.92
N LYS A 76 1.66 -8.03 -15.94
CA LYS A 76 0.77 -7.18 -16.72
C LYS A 76 -0.33 -6.66 -15.82
N LEU A 77 -0.54 -5.35 -15.87
CA LEU A 77 -1.63 -4.66 -15.19
C LEU A 77 -2.60 -4.13 -16.23
N ARG A 78 -3.92 -4.35 -16.06
CA ARG A 78 -4.88 -3.63 -16.90
C ARG A 78 -5.10 -2.22 -16.40
N ALA A 79 -4.89 -1.26 -17.30
CA ALA A 79 -5.11 0.16 -17.07
C ALA A 79 -5.82 0.74 -18.31
N ASP A 80 -6.99 1.34 -18.09
CA ASP A 80 -7.79 1.97 -19.15
C ASP A 80 -8.02 1.07 -20.39
N GLY A 81 -8.40 -0.19 -20.18
CA GLY A 81 -8.62 -1.14 -21.28
C GLY A 81 -7.37 -1.81 -21.84
N ASN A 82 -6.17 -1.38 -21.48
CA ASN A 82 -4.92 -1.87 -22.05
C ASN A 82 -4.14 -2.77 -21.08
N ASP A 83 -3.47 -3.79 -21.62
CA ASP A 83 -2.51 -4.62 -20.87
C ASP A 83 -1.15 -3.92 -20.83
N VAL A 84 -0.77 -3.35 -19.69
CA VAL A 84 0.49 -2.64 -19.50
C VAL A 84 1.54 -3.60 -18.92
N PRO A 85 2.69 -3.83 -19.59
CA PRO A 85 3.75 -4.64 -19.04
C PRO A 85 4.46 -3.91 -17.89
N VAL A 86 4.75 -4.65 -16.82
CA VAL A 86 5.51 -4.16 -15.66
C VAL A 86 6.68 -5.10 -15.41
N THR A 87 7.86 -4.55 -15.17
CA THR A 87 9.06 -5.32 -14.83
C THR A 87 9.75 -4.68 -13.63
N CYS A 88 10.05 -5.48 -12.62
CA CYS A 88 10.78 -5.07 -11.43
C CYS A 88 12.02 -5.94 -11.19
N LEU A 89 13.07 -5.29 -10.70
CA LEU A 89 14.36 -5.90 -10.39
C LEU A 89 14.84 -5.41 -9.02
N ALA A 90 15.38 -6.31 -8.22
CA ALA A 90 16.10 -5.97 -7.00
C ALA A 90 17.20 -7.00 -6.73
N SER A 91 18.25 -6.61 -6.01
CA SER A 91 19.16 -7.62 -5.43
C SER A 91 18.56 -8.19 -4.15
N LYS A 92 18.84 -9.46 -3.84
CA LYS A 92 18.47 -10.03 -2.53
C LYS A 92 19.19 -9.26 -1.42
N GLY A 93 18.44 -8.87 -0.39
CA GLY A 93 18.87 -7.97 0.68
C GLY A 93 18.83 -6.48 0.32
N ALA A 94 18.48 -6.12 -0.92
CA ALA A 94 18.31 -4.72 -1.28
C ALA A 94 17.05 -4.14 -0.62
N ARG A 95 17.11 -2.85 -0.34
CA ARG A 95 15.98 -2.07 0.15
C ARG A 95 15.13 -1.57 -1.01
N GLU A 96 13.88 -1.29 -0.73
CA GLU A 96 12.87 -0.76 -1.65
C GLU A 96 13.38 0.35 -2.56
N ARG A 97 14.01 1.39 -1.99
CA ARG A 97 14.55 2.54 -2.74
C ARG A 97 15.63 2.21 -3.76
N HIS A 98 16.19 1.00 -3.71
CA HIS A 98 17.21 0.49 -4.63
C HIS A 98 16.64 -0.48 -5.66
N ALA A 99 15.36 -0.83 -5.57
CA ALA A 99 14.69 -1.58 -6.62
C ALA A 99 14.44 -0.71 -7.84
N ILE A 100 14.36 -1.37 -8.99
CA ILE A 100 14.06 -0.76 -10.28
C ILE A 100 12.69 -1.25 -10.68
N ILE A 101 11.82 -0.33 -11.09
CA ILE A 101 10.53 -0.61 -11.73
C ILE A 101 10.50 0.02 -13.13
N LYS A 102 9.94 -0.71 -14.09
CA LYS A 102 9.64 -0.23 -15.44
C LYS A 102 8.18 -0.51 -15.73
N ILE A 103 7.43 0.53 -16.08
CA ILE A 103 6.02 0.46 -16.48
C ILE A 103 5.98 0.89 -17.95
N GLY A 104 5.35 0.06 -18.80
CA GLY A 104 5.23 0.29 -20.24
C GLY A 104 4.22 1.35 -20.63
#